data_AF-A0A1Q3MJI7-F1
#
_entry.id   AF-A0A1Q3MJI7-F1
#
_cell.length_a   1.000
_cell.length_b   1.000
_cell.length_c   1.000
_cell.angle_alpha   90.00
_cell.angle_beta   90.00
_cell.angle_gamma   90.00
#
_symmetry.space_group_name_H-M   'P 1'
#
loop_
_entity.id
_entity.type
_entity.pdbx_description
1 polymer ?
#
loop_
_entity_poly.entity_id
_entity_poly.type
_entity_poly.pdbx_seq_one_letter_code
_entity_poly.pdbx_strand_id
1 'polypeptide(L)'
;MGTLLLKVFVGALAGLACWMIFEPMAPRVITETAWGNWERMFTLALGAMIGLAIGGVNGLIQGGKIHTLRGAGLGLLFGAIGASLGYGLGGTFANLSHLPSQTMPWRILALTPLGTFLGIAIGASTLNMRRLVQGLIGGTIGAAIGAAVFDVLGTIIAPFTLAMNNVQSGARGEVGGPSRAIFAIAMGGCIALFIGIVDRLARSAWVRLRLGRNEGKEWVLDAGQNFIGRSERANIPLFGDPNVAPMHACIVRQGPNQFLLVDGGAPGGTFLNGQPVQQAPLFHGAMITVGGFNLEFLLKNQRAPARGPEAYPGQPYPMGGAPQYPGYPQPQTQHPQMQPQPYPQTQAQPVHQPTQAYPQSPVASAPTMAGFSVVATDGPMTGQRFMISGPLEVGREATGISVGFDSMASRRHAVFSLAPSGPTVADLNSTNGTFVNGQRIQSQTLRPGDLVKIGATTFRVEG
;
A
#
# COMPACT_ATOMS: atom_id res chain seq x y z
N MET A 1 0.81 -11.93 7.72
CA MET A 1 1.87 -12.58 8.54
C MET A 1 3.26 -12.33 7.96
N GLY A 2 3.42 -12.32 6.62
CA GLY A 2 4.72 -12.12 5.96
C GLY A 2 5.50 -10.86 6.36
N THR A 3 4.85 -9.69 6.51
CA THR A 3 5.55 -8.45 6.89
C THR A 3 6.10 -8.44 8.31
N LEU A 4 5.46 -9.16 9.24
CA LEU A 4 5.95 -9.32 10.61
C LEU A 4 7.19 -10.22 10.63
N LEU A 5 7.12 -11.38 9.98
CA LEU A 5 8.22 -12.33 9.90
C LEU A 5 9.43 -11.72 9.20
N LEU A 6 9.22 -10.96 8.12
CA LEU A 6 10.28 -10.24 7.43
C LEU A 6 11.02 -9.26 8.36
N LYS A 7 10.28 -8.49 9.18
CA LYS A 7 10.90 -7.57 10.16
C LYS A 7 11.77 -8.32 11.16
N VAL A 8 11.25 -9.42 11.72
CA VAL A 8 11.99 -10.27 12.69
C VAL A 8 13.26 -10.82 12.07
N PHE A 9 13.15 -11.39 10.86
CA PHE A 9 14.28 -11.97 10.15
C PHE A 9 15.36 -10.92 9.86
N VAL A 10 14.99 -9.73 9.38
CA VAL A 10 15.95 -8.68 9.08
C VAL A 10 16.59 -8.11 10.35
N GLY A 11 15.83 -7.95 11.44
CA GLY A 11 16.39 -7.56 12.74
C GLY A 11 17.42 -8.57 13.25
N ALA A 12 17.09 -9.86 13.20
CA ALA A 12 17.98 -10.96 13.58
C ALA A 12 19.26 -11.00 12.72
N LEU A 13 19.11 -10.86 11.39
CA LEU A 13 20.24 -10.85 10.46
C LEU A 13 21.16 -9.64 10.68
N ALA A 14 20.60 -8.47 11.00
CA ALA A 14 21.39 -7.29 11.35
C ALA A 14 22.22 -7.51 12.61
N GLY A 15 21.66 -8.18 13.61
CA GLY A 15 22.39 -8.61 14.81
C GLY A 15 23.54 -9.55 14.48
N LEU A 16 23.28 -10.60 13.68
CA LEU A 16 24.31 -11.54 13.23
C LEU A 16 25.42 -10.84 12.44
N ALA A 17 25.06 -9.95 11.52
CA ALA A 17 26.01 -9.19 10.72
C ALA A 17 26.90 -8.29 11.58
N CYS A 18 26.34 -7.62 12.58
CA CYS A 18 27.12 -6.83 13.53
C CYS A 18 28.15 -7.71 14.25
N TRP A 19 27.72 -8.87 14.76
CA TRP A 19 28.61 -9.82 15.41
C TRP A 19 29.74 -10.29 14.48
N MET A 20 29.43 -10.71 13.25
CA MET A 20 30.46 -11.16 12.29
C MET A 20 31.53 -10.10 11.99
N ILE A 21 31.16 -8.81 12.02
CA ILE A 21 32.08 -7.70 11.73
C ILE A 21 32.96 -7.39 12.95
N PHE A 22 32.39 -7.38 14.15
CA PHE A 22 33.08 -6.87 15.34
C PHE A 22 33.73 -7.95 16.20
N GLU A 23 33.22 -9.18 16.17
CA GLU A 23 33.78 -10.31 16.92
C GLU A 23 35.25 -10.60 16.58
N PRO A 24 35.69 -10.58 15.31
CA PRO A 24 37.11 -10.79 14.99
C PRO A 24 38.05 -9.72 15.60
N MET A 25 37.50 -8.58 15.99
CA MET A 25 38.21 -7.45 16.61
C MET A 25 38.16 -7.50 18.15
N ALA A 26 37.51 -8.51 18.73
CA ALA A 26 37.36 -8.64 20.18
C ALA A 26 38.73 -8.87 20.86
N PRO A 27 39.05 -8.12 21.95
CA PRO A 27 40.27 -8.35 22.70
C PRO A 27 40.27 -9.74 23.36
N ARG A 28 41.21 -10.59 22.97
CA ARG A 28 41.32 -11.96 23.54
C ARG A 28 41.83 -11.98 24.98
N VAL A 29 42.52 -10.92 25.40
CA VAL A 29 42.98 -10.72 26.77
C VAL A 29 42.04 -9.71 27.42
N ILE A 30 41.36 -10.15 28.48
CA ILE A 30 40.38 -9.33 29.19
C ILE A 30 41.14 -8.28 30.02
N THR A 31 41.36 -7.11 29.43
CA THR A 31 41.79 -5.90 30.14
C THR A 31 40.64 -4.91 30.19
N GLU A 32 40.47 -4.22 31.32
CA GLU A 32 39.30 -3.33 31.53
C GLU A 32 39.16 -2.25 30.45
N THR A 33 40.27 -1.65 30.00
CA THR A 33 40.26 -0.54 29.04
C THR A 33 40.00 -0.99 27.60
N ALA A 34 40.68 -2.04 27.13
CA ALA A 34 40.49 -2.55 25.77
C ALA A 34 39.09 -3.17 25.62
N TRP A 35 38.64 -3.92 26.62
CA TRP A 35 37.33 -4.54 26.64
C TRP A 35 36.21 -3.49 26.65
N GLY A 36 36.28 -2.51 27.55
CA GLY A 36 35.28 -1.45 27.62
C GLY A 36 35.23 -0.55 26.38
N ASN A 37 36.35 -0.37 25.66
CA ASN A 37 36.34 0.33 24.37
C ASN A 37 35.66 -0.50 23.28
N TRP A 38 35.99 -1.79 23.19
CA TRP A 38 35.38 -2.69 22.22
C TRP A 38 33.87 -2.85 22.47
N GLU A 39 33.45 -3.05 23.73
CA GLU A 39 32.05 -3.20 24.11
C GLU A 39 31.22 -1.96 23.74
N ARG A 40 31.77 -0.77 23.95
CA ARG A 40 31.14 0.50 23.50
C ARG A 40 30.95 0.54 22.00
N MET A 41 31.99 0.22 21.24
CA MET A 41 31.93 0.23 19.78
C MET A 41 30.95 -0.82 19.25
N PHE A 42 30.99 -2.04 19.80
CA PHE A 42 30.07 -3.12 19.47
C PHE A 42 28.61 -2.74 19.75
N THR A 43 28.32 -2.20 20.93
CA THR A 43 26.95 -1.82 21.33
C THR A 43 26.41 -0.71 20.43
N LEU A 44 27.22 0.32 20.15
CA LEU A 44 26.87 1.41 19.23
C LEU A 44 26.57 0.88 17.83
N ALA A 45 27.45 0.03 17.29
CA ALA A 45 27.29 -0.56 15.97
C ALA A 45 26.05 -1.46 15.91
N LEU A 46 25.79 -2.25 16.95
CA LEU A 46 24.62 -3.12 17.06
C LEU A 46 23.32 -2.30 16.96
N GLY A 47 23.19 -1.24 17.75
CA GLY A 47 22.02 -0.36 17.68
C GLY A 47 21.86 0.32 16.33
N ALA A 48 22.96 0.85 15.77
CA ALA A 48 22.96 1.50 14.47
C ALA A 48 22.55 0.54 13.33
N MET A 49 23.09 -0.67 13.31
CA MET A 49 22.82 -1.67 12.26
C MET A 49 21.40 -2.23 12.34
N ILE A 50 20.92 -2.57 13.54
CA ILE A 50 19.54 -3.02 13.73
C ILE A 50 18.58 -1.89 13.31
N GLY A 51 18.87 -0.65 13.69
CA GLY A 51 18.06 0.51 13.33
C GLY A 51 18.02 0.78 11.84
N LEU A 52 19.17 0.76 11.18
CA LEU A 52 19.28 0.86 9.72
C LEU A 52 18.42 -0.20 9.05
N ALA A 53 18.55 -1.46 9.48
CA ALA A 53 17.91 -2.59 8.85
C ALA A 53 16.37 -2.58 9.03
N ILE A 54 15.88 -2.40 10.27
CA ILE A 54 14.44 -2.35 10.54
C ILE A 54 13.81 -1.09 9.93
N GLY A 55 14.48 0.07 10.07
CA GLY A 55 14.02 1.34 9.51
C GLY A 55 13.94 1.29 7.98
N GLY A 56 14.95 0.71 7.33
CA GLY A 56 14.99 0.48 5.89
C GLY A 56 13.87 -0.45 5.42
N VAL A 57 13.67 -1.59 6.08
CA VAL A 57 12.57 -2.52 5.76
C VAL A 57 11.21 -1.87 5.93
N ASN A 58 11.01 -1.07 6.97
CA ASN A 58 9.74 -0.39 7.18
C ASN A 58 9.46 0.63 6.06
N GLY A 59 10.49 1.34 5.59
CA GLY A 59 10.39 2.22 4.41
C GLY A 59 10.14 1.45 3.11
N LEU A 60 10.79 0.30 2.92
CA LEU A 60 10.54 -0.59 1.77
C LEU A 60 9.09 -1.10 1.74
N ILE A 61 8.54 -1.48 2.89
CA ILE A 61 7.15 -1.94 3.03
C ILE A 61 6.17 -0.81 2.68
N GLN A 62 6.44 0.43 3.10
CA GLN A 62 5.63 1.60 2.72
C GLN A 62 5.73 1.90 1.22
N GLY A 63 6.90 1.67 0.63
CA GLY A 63 7.18 1.89 -0.77
C GLY A 63 7.85 3.24 -1.03
N GLY A 64 8.62 3.31 -2.11
CA GLY A 64 9.35 4.52 -2.51
C GLY A 64 10.76 4.62 -1.90
N LYS A 65 11.66 5.25 -2.66
CA LYS A 65 13.08 5.39 -2.28
C LYS A 65 13.25 6.34 -1.09
N ILE A 66 12.45 7.42 -1.06
CA ILE A 66 12.51 8.45 -0.02
C ILE A 66 12.14 7.86 1.36
N HIS A 67 11.09 7.05 1.44
CA HIS A 67 10.67 6.39 2.68
C HIS A 67 11.73 5.41 3.19
N THR A 68 12.34 4.66 2.29
CA THR A 68 13.42 3.71 2.61
C THR A 68 14.65 4.43 3.13
N LEU A 69 15.11 5.47 2.43
CA LEU A 69 16.32 6.21 2.82
C LEU A 69 16.12 6.96 4.15
N ARG A 70 14.97 7.62 4.33
CA ARG A 70 14.63 8.30 5.58
C ARG A 70 14.49 7.32 6.74
N GLY A 71 13.84 6.18 6.51
CA GLY A 71 13.69 5.10 7.50
C GLY A 71 15.04 4.54 7.93
N ALA A 72 15.91 4.21 6.97
CA ALA A 72 17.26 3.71 7.25
C ALA A 72 18.14 4.75 7.97
N GLY A 73 18.12 6.01 7.52
CA GLY A 73 18.93 7.08 8.10
C GLY A 73 18.51 7.44 9.53
N LEU A 74 17.21 7.62 9.78
CA LEU A 74 16.72 7.86 11.14
C LEU A 74 16.92 6.63 12.03
N GLY A 75 16.70 5.43 11.49
CA GLY A 75 16.96 4.17 12.18
C GLY A 75 18.40 4.05 12.65
N LEU A 76 19.37 4.33 11.77
CA LEU A 76 20.80 4.35 12.10
C LEU A 76 21.09 5.34 13.23
N LEU A 77 20.67 6.59 13.08
CA LEU A 77 20.96 7.67 14.04
C LEU A 77 20.39 7.37 15.43
N PHE A 78 19.09 7.10 15.51
CA PHE A 78 18.43 6.85 16.79
C PHE A 78 18.82 5.48 17.37
N GLY A 79 19.17 4.51 16.53
CA GLY A 79 19.76 3.25 16.99
C GLY A 79 21.10 3.46 17.69
N ALA A 80 21.98 4.29 17.11
CA ALA A 80 23.26 4.65 17.71
C ALA A 80 23.08 5.45 19.02
N ILE A 81 22.14 6.41 19.04
CA ILE A 81 21.82 7.19 20.24
C ILE A 81 21.27 6.27 21.35
N GLY A 82 20.30 5.42 21.01
CA GLY A 82 19.71 4.46 21.95
C GLY A 82 20.74 3.50 22.54
N ALA A 83 21.64 2.97 21.71
CA ALA A 83 22.75 2.13 22.15
C ALA A 83 23.70 2.88 23.09
N SER A 84 24.09 4.11 22.73
CA SER A 84 25.03 4.91 23.52
C SER A 84 24.46 5.29 24.89
N LEU A 85 23.18 5.70 24.92
CA LEU A 85 22.47 5.99 26.17
C LEU A 85 22.27 4.73 27.01
N GLY A 86 21.90 3.61 26.38
CA GLY A 86 21.75 2.32 27.07
C GLY A 86 23.06 1.87 27.73
N TYR A 87 24.18 1.97 27.02
CA TYR A 87 25.51 1.67 27.57
C TYR A 87 25.88 2.61 28.72
N GLY A 88 25.65 3.92 28.57
CA GLY A 88 25.99 4.92 29.59
C GLY A 88 25.15 4.78 30.86
N LEU A 89 23.84 4.66 30.73
CA LEU A 89 22.93 4.40 31.85
C LEU A 89 23.25 3.05 32.50
N GLY A 90 23.65 2.08 31.68
CA GLY A 90 24.34 0.87 32.07
C GLY A 90 25.49 1.14 33.06
N GLY A 91 26.55 1.80 32.60
CA GLY A 91 27.70 2.07 33.46
C GLY A 91 27.33 2.80 34.77
N THR A 92 26.47 3.81 34.72
CA THR A 92 26.13 4.63 35.88
C THR A 92 25.32 3.90 36.94
N PHE A 93 24.29 3.14 36.55
CA PHE A 93 23.41 2.48 37.53
C PHE A 93 24.03 1.22 38.14
N ALA A 94 24.94 0.54 37.43
CA ALA A 94 25.77 -0.52 38.01
C ALA A 94 26.62 0.02 39.17
N ASN A 95 27.15 1.24 39.03
CA ASN A 95 27.97 1.88 40.07
C ASN A 95 27.16 2.36 41.28
N LEU A 96 25.87 2.70 41.11
CA LEU A 96 25.01 3.27 42.15
C LEU A 96 24.33 2.23 43.06
N SER A 97 24.14 0.99 42.59
CA SER A 97 23.22 0.03 43.24
C SER A 97 23.89 -1.01 44.13
N HIS A 98 25.22 -1.13 44.14
CA HIS A 98 26.01 -2.16 44.84
C HIS A 98 25.58 -3.63 44.57
N LEU A 99 24.65 -3.85 43.65
CA LEU A 99 24.19 -5.17 43.21
C LEU A 99 25.12 -5.70 42.11
N PRO A 100 25.29 -7.03 41.97
CA PRO A 100 26.11 -7.60 40.90
C PRO A 100 25.59 -7.18 39.53
N SER A 101 26.48 -6.65 38.67
CA SER A 101 26.21 -6.16 37.31
C SER A 101 25.72 -7.24 36.30
N GLN A 102 25.40 -8.44 36.79
CA GLN A 102 25.00 -9.60 35.99
C GLN A 102 23.57 -10.08 36.28
N THR A 103 22.78 -9.33 37.09
CA THR A 103 21.43 -9.75 37.48
C THR A 103 20.37 -9.34 36.45
N MET A 104 19.30 -10.13 36.31
CA MET A 104 18.28 -9.94 35.27
C MET A 104 17.58 -8.56 35.24
N PRO A 105 17.29 -7.89 36.37
CA PRO A 105 16.72 -6.54 36.36
C PRO A 105 17.65 -5.50 35.73
N TRP A 106 18.97 -5.74 35.80
CA TRP A 106 20.00 -4.81 35.36
C TRP A 106 20.01 -4.62 33.85
N ARG A 107 20.03 -5.73 33.11
CA ARG A 107 20.11 -5.75 31.65
C ARG A 107 18.84 -5.20 31.01
N ILE A 108 17.69 -5.42 31.63
CA ILE A 108 16.42 -4.82 31.19
C ILE A 108 16.52 -3.30 31.22
N LEU A 109 16.99 -2.70 32.32
CA LEU A 109 17.12 -1.24 32.44
C LEU A 109 18.16 -0.66 31.48
N ALA A 110 19.31 -1.33 31.30
CA ALA A 110 20.37 -0.88 30.39
C ALA A 110 19.97 -0.97 28.91
N LEU A 111 19.19 -1.99 28.52
CA LEU A 111 18.84 -2.23 27.11
C LEU A 111 17.51 -1.60 26.69
N THR A 112 16.65 -1.23 27.64
CA THR A 112 15.38 -0.56 27.35
C THR A 112 15.55 0.73 26.53
N PRO A 113 16.49 1.64 26.86
CA PRO A 113 16.75 2.85 26.06
C PRO A 113 17.05 2.52 24.59
N LEU A 114 17.81 1.47 24.31
CA LEU A 114 18.08 1.03 22.93
C LEU A 114 16.77 0.73 22.20
N GLY A 115 15.91 -0.11 22.78
CA GLY A 115 14.60 -0.44 22.19
C GLY A 115 13.71 0.78 22.02
N THR A 116 13.61 1.62 23.06
CA THR A 116 12.78 2.83 23.06
C THR A 116 13.17 3.78 21.92
N PHE A 117 14.45 4.12 21.81
CA PHE A 117 14.94 5.03 20.76
C PHE A 117 14.83 4.43 19.37
N LEU A 118 15.06 3.12 19.22
CA LEU A 118 14.84 2.42 17.95
C LEU A 118 13.37 2.47 17.53
N GLY A 119 12.47 2.26 18.48
CA GLY A 119 11.04 2.42 18.33
C GLY A 119 10.65 3.83 17.88
N ILE A 120 11.17 4.85 18.56
CA ILE A 120 10.98 6.26 18.21
C ILE A 120 11.49 6.53 16.79
N ALA A 121 12.67 6.03 16.42
CA ALA A 121 13.27 6.20 15.09
C ALA A 121 12.31 5.78 13.97
N ILE A 122 11.76 4.58 14.11
CA ILE A 122 10.88 3.96 13.12
C ILE A 122 9.57 4.74 13.05
N GLY A 123 9.02 5.16 14.19
CA GLY A 123 7.81 5.96 14.21
C GLY A 123 8.01 7.39 13.66
N ALA A 124 9.09 8.06 14.05
CA ALA A 124 9.48 9.38 13.55
C ALA A 124 9.73 9.39 12.04
N SER A 125 10.21 8.26 11.48
CA SER A 125 10.38 8.10 10.03
C SER A 125 9.10 8.21 9.22
N THR A 126 7.93 8.19 9.85
CA THR A 126 6.64 8.38 9.20
C THR A 126 6.05 9.78 9.41
N LEU A 127 6.71 10.63 10.21
CA LEU A 127 6.22 11.96 10.61
C LEU A 127 4.80 11.93 11.22
N ASN A 128 4.43 10.82 11.86
CA ASN A 128 3.11 10.62 12.46
C ASN A 128 3.26 10.32 13.95
N MET A 129 2.63 11.15 14.79
CA MET A 129 2.71 11.04 16.25
C MET A 129 2.23 9.68 16.77
N ARG A 130 1.17 9.10 16.19
CA ARG A 130 0.68 7.77 16.60
C ARG A 130 1.71 6.69 16.31
N ARG A 131 2.36 6.77 15.14
CA ARG A 131 3.43 5.85 14.75
C ARG A 131 4.65 5.99 15.66
N LEU A 132 4.98 7.21 16.07
CA LEU A 132 6.01 7.50 17.07
C LEU A 132 5.71 6.81 18.39
N VAL A 133 4.52 7.01 18.95
CA VAL A 133 4.11 6.39 20.22
C VAL A 133 4.06 4.86 20.13
N GLN A 134 3.51 4.31 19.05
CA GLN A 134 3.49 2.86 18.80
C GLN A 134 4.90 2.27 18.71
N GLY A 135 5.79 2.95 17.98
CA GLY A 135 7.18 2.59 17.88
C GLY A 135 7.85 2.56 19.25
N LEU A 136 7.69 3.64 20.03
CA LEU A 136 8.20 3.74 21.41
C LEU A 136 7.72 2.57 22.27
N ILE A 137 6.41 2.28 22.29
CA ILE A 137 5.84 1.19 23.10
C ILE A 137 6.41 -0.17 22.66
N GLY A 138 6.37 -0.47 21.36
CA GLY A 138 6.86 -1.73 20.82
C GLY A 138 8.36 -1.93 21.01
N GLY A 139 9.13 -0.86 20.88
CA GLY A 139 10.58 -0.86 21.10
C GLY A 139 10.95 -1.12 22.55
N THR A 140 10.31 -0.41 23.49
CA THR A 140 10.49 -0.59 24.94
C THR A 140 10.16 -2.01 25.38
N ILE A 141 8.98 -2.53 25.00
CA ILE A 141 8.57 -3.91 25.33
C ILE A 141 9.54 -4.91 24.70
N GLY A 142 9.92 -4.69 23.44
CA GLY A 142 10.82 -5.58 22.71
C GLY A 142 12.21 -5.68 23.32
N ALA A 143 12.78 -4.58 23.76
CA ALA A 143 14.07 -4.59 24.44
C ALA A 143 13.99 -5.17 25.86
N ALA A 144 12.95 -4.87 26.62
CA ALA A 144 12.77 -5.43 27.95
C ALA A 144 12.63 -6.96 27.91
N ILE A 145 11.77 -7.47 27.01
CA ILE A 145 11.59 -8.92 26.83
C ILE A 145 12.84 -9.54 26.19
N GLY A 146 13.47 -8.88 25.22
CA GLY A 146 14.72 -9.34 24.62
C GLY A 146 15.84 -9.52 25.64
N ALA A 147 15.98 -8.57 26.57
CA ALA A 147 16.93 -8.66 27.68
C ALA A 147 16.59 -9.83 28.63
N ALA A 148 15.32 -9.98 29.00
CA ALA A 148 14.89 -11.08 29.85
C ALA A 148 15.11 -12.47 29.21
N VAL A 149 14.78 -12.61 27.92
CA VAL A 149 15.02 -13.86 27.18
C VAL A 149 16.50 -14.19 27.11
N PHE A 150 17.37 -13.19 26.98
CA PHE A 150 18.81 -13.41 26.96
C PHE A 150 19.35 -13.99 28.25
N ASP A 151 18.86 -13.58 29.42
CA ASP A 151 19.35 -14.13 30.70
C ASP A 151 19.02 -15.61 30.83
N VAL A 152 17.83 -16.01 30.40
CA VAL A 152 17.43 -17.43 30.35
C VAL A 152 18.26 -18.21 29.32
N LEU A 153 18.52 -17.63 28.15
CA LEU A 153 19.38 -18.27 27.15
C LEU A 153 20.83 -18.37 27.65
N GLY A 154 21.34 -17.36 28.34
CA GLY A 154 22.68 -17.32 28.90
C GLY A 154 22.93 -18.45 29.91
N THR A 155 21.97 -18.73 30.79
CA THR A 155 22.10 -19.85 31.74
C THR A 155 22.11 -21.21 31.06
N ILE A 156 21.41 -21.36 29.94
CA ILE A 156 21.37 -22.60 29.14
C ILE A 156 22.64 -22.77 28.29
N ILE A 157 23.14 -21.68 27.70
CA ILE A 157 24.21 -21.70 26.70
C ILE A 157 25.61 -21.63 27.34
N ALA A 158 25.75 -20.97 28.49
CA ALA A 158 27.05 -20.83 29.15
C ALA A 158 27.74 -22.19 29.43
N PRO A 159 27.05 -23.22 29.96
CA PRO A 159 27.65 -24.55 30.15
C PRO A 159 28.13 -25.19 28.86
N PHE A 160 27.35 -25.06 27.78
CA PHE A 160 27.69 -25.60 26.46
C PHE A 160 28.90 -24.89 25.85
N THR A 161 28.98 -23.57 26.02
CA THR A 161 30.09 -22.77 25.48
C THR A 161 31.39 -23.03 26.23
N LEU A 162 31.31 -23.21 27.55
CA LEU A 162 32.44 -23.67 28.38
C LEU A 162 32.93 -25.06 27.97
N ALA A 163 32.01 -25.98 27.70
CA ALA A 163 32.32 -27.35 27.27
C ALA A 163 33.02 -27.40 25.90
N MET A 164 32.57 -26.60 24.92
CA MET A 164 33.17 -26.59 23.58
C MET A 164 34.59 -26.01 23.54
N ASN A 165 34.91 -25.07 24.45
CA ASN A 165 36.20 -24.38 24.44
C ASN A 165 37.26 -25.05 25.33
N ASN A 166 36.99 -26.24 25.89
CA ASN A 166 37.92 -26.99 26.76
C ASN A 166 38.54 -26.13 27.89
N VAL A 167 37.79 -25.12 28.38
CA VAL A 167 38.28 -24.24 29.44
C VAL A 167 38.08 -24.95 30.77
N GLN A 168 39.11 -25.67 31.22
CA GLN A 168 39.22 -26.12 32.61
C GLN A 168 39.09 -24.89 33.52
N SER A 169 38.20 -25.00 34.51
CA SER A 169 37.89 -23.98 35.52
C SER A 169 39.16 -23.31 36.06
N GLY A 170 39.54 -22.15 35.51
CA GLY A 170 40.73 -21.42 35.96
C GLY A 170 41.50 -20.63 34.90
N ALA A 171 41.38 -20.93 33.60
CA ALA A 171 42.05 -20.11 32.57
C ALA A 171 41.22 -18.85 32.26
N ARG A 172 41.83 -17.66 32.39
CA ARG A 172 41.29 -16.34 31.97
C ARG A 172 41.15 -16.19 30.44
N GLY A 173 40.73 -17.26 29.76
CA GLY A 173 40.51 -17.32 28.31
C GLY A 173 39.05 -17.02 28.00
N GLU A 174 38.83 -16.09 27.10
CA GLU A 174 37.52 -15.57 26.74
C GLU A 174 36.64 -16.62 26.02
N VAL A 175 35.44 -16.89 26.55
CA VAL A 175 34.55 -17.98 26.10
C VAL A 175 33.28 -17.45 25.42
N GLY A 176 33.24 -16.15 25.06
CA GLY A 176 31.98 -15.43 24.84
C GLY A 176 31.43 -15.35 23.41
N GLY A 177 32.20 -15.68 22.37
CA GLY A 177 31.84 -15.37 20.98
C GLY A 177 30.47 -15.91 20.51
N PRO A 178 30.22 -17.22 20.57
CA PRO A 178 28.91 -17.78 20.20
C PRO A 178 27.74 -17.22 21.01
N SER A 179 27.97 -16.95 22.30
CA SER A 179 26.94 -16.38 23.18
C SER A 179 26.55 -14.95 22.77
N ARG A 180 27.51 -14.14 22.29
CA ARG A 180 27.27 -12.78 21.78
C ARG A 180 26.56 -12.78 20.43
N ALA A 181 26.85 -13.76 19.56
CA ALA A 181 26.12 -13.93 18.31
C ALA A 181 24.63 -14.16 18.59
N ILE A 182 24.33 -15.10 19.49
CA ILE A 182 22.96 -15.44 19.89
C ILE A 182 22.28 -14.24 20.54
N PHE A 183 22.98 -13.50 21.40
CA PHE A 183 22.49 -12.24 21.96
C PHE A 183 22.07 -11.24 20.89
N ALA A 184 22.98 -10.93 19.95
CA ALA A 184 22.74 -9.93 18.93
C ALA A 184 21.56 -10.31 18.02
N ILE A 185 21.46 -11.59 17.65
CA ILE A 185 20.35 -12.16 16.87
C ILE A 185 19.03 -12.04 17.64
N ALA A 186 19.01 -12.52 18.89
CA ALA A 186 17.82 -12.53 19.71
C ALA A 186 17.32 -11.11 19.99
N MET A 187 18.24 -10.18 20.28
CA MET A 187 17.91 -8.78 20.53
C MET A 187 17.27 -8.12 19.30
N GLY A 188 17.92 -8.24 18.13
CA GLY A 188 17.40 -7.69 16.89
C GLY A 188 16.05 -8.30 16.49
N GLY A 189 15.89 -9.62 16.67
CA GLY A 189 14.64 -10.33 16.42
C GLY A 189 13.51 -9.91 17.36
N CYS A 190 13.77 -9.83 18.68
CA CYS A 190 12.79 -9.44 19.69
C CYS A 190 12.31 -8.00 19.50
N ILE A 191 13.22 -7.05 19.31
CA ILE A 191 12.83 -5.65 19.08
C ILE A 191 11.96 -5.55 17.81
N ALA A 192 12.37 -6.20 16.72
CA ALA A 192 11.59 -6.22 15.48
C ALA A 192 10.21 -6.89 15.65
N LEU A 193 10.14 -7.99 16.42
CA LEU A 193 8.92 -8.73 16.71
C LEU A 193 7.91 -7.82 17.43
N PHE A 194 8.33 -7.21 18.54
CA PHE A 194 7.41 -6.43 19.37
C PHE A 194 7.00 -5.11 18.70
N ILE A 195 7.89 -4.46 17.95
CA ILE A 195 7.50 -3.33 17.09
C ILE A 195 6.46 -3.78 16.06
N GLY A 196 6.66 -4.93 15.42
CA GLY A 196 5.72 -5.47 14.44
C GLY A 196 4.38 -5.90 15.05
N ILE A 197 4.38 -6.48 16.26
CA ILE A 197 3.18 -6.84 17.01
C ILE A 197 2.41 -5.57 17.36
N VAL A 198 3.07 -4.55 17.92
CA VAL A 198 2.40 -3.28 18.27
C VAL A 198 1.84 -2.59 17.03
N ASP A 199 2.59 -2.54 15.92
CA ASP A 199 2.07 -2.05 14.62
C ASP A 199 0.79 -2.81 14.23
N ARG A 200 0.82 -4.15 14.26
CA ARG A 200 -0.33 -4.98 13.89
C ARG A 200 -1.52 -4.81 14.85
N LEU A 201 -1.26 -4.65 16.14
CA LEU A 201 -2.28 -4.46 17.16
C LEU A 201 -2.89 -3.05 17.09
N ALA A 202 -2.13 -2.04 16.68
CA ALA A 202 -2.61 -0.67 16.61
C ALA A 202 -3.28 -0.29 15.29
N ARG A 203 -3.10 -1.09 14.22
CA ARG A 203 -3.83 -0.92 12.95
C ARG A 203 -5.35 -0.91 13.19
N SER A 204 -6.03 0.16 12.78
CA SER A 204 -7.50 0.26 12.87
C SER A 204 -8.19 0.14 11.52
N ALA A 205 -7.55 0.66 10.46
CA ALA A 205 -8.05 0.60 9.09
C ALA A 205 -6.90 0.51 8.09
N TRP A 206 -7.13 -0.16 6.96
CA TRP A 206 -6.18 -0.27 5.87
C TRP A 206 -6.93 -0.42 4.53
N VAL A 207 -6.25 -0.11 3.43
CA VAL A 207 -6.72 -0.47 2.09
C VAL A 207 -5.88 -1.62 1.54
N ARG A 208 -6.52 -2.55 0.85
CA ARG A 208 -5.87 -3.68 0.18
C ARG A 208 -6.07 -3.57 -1.33
N LEU A 209 -4.99 -3.68 -2.10
CA LEU A 209 -5.09 -3.76 -3.55
C LEU A 209 -5.70 -5.10 -3.97
N ARG A 210 -6.85 -5.04 -4.63
CA ARG A 210 -7.54 -6.20 -5.20
C ARG A 210 -7.26 -6.37 -6.69
N LEU A 211 -7.08 -5.27 -7.42
CA LEU A 211 -6.77 -5.28 -8.84
C LEU A 211 -5.72 -4.21 -9.15
N GLY A 212 -4.71 -4.57 -9.93
CA GLY A 212 -3.67 -3.67 -10.42
C GLY A 212 -2.25 -4.15 -10.10
N ARG A 213 -1.25 -3.31 -10.40
CA ARG A 213 0.16 -3.69 -10.19
C ARG A 213 0.46 -3.90 -8.69
N ASN A 214 0.87 -5.13 -8.33
CA ASN A 214 1.14 -5.60 -6.95
C ASN A 214 -0.12 -5.95 -6.13
N GLU A 215 -1.01 -6.77 -6.69
CA GLU A 215 -2.20 -7.28 -5.99
C GLU A 215 -1.88 -7.87 -4.60
N GLY A 216 -2.81 -7.71 -3.67
CA GLY A 216 -2.64 -8.10 -2.28
C GLY A 216 -1.83 -7.12 -1.43
N LYS A 217 -1.21 -6.08 -2.02
CA LYS A 217 -0.51 -5.04 -1.26
C LYS A 217 -1.47 -4.27 -0.35
N GLU A 218 -1.05 -4.01 0.88
CA GLU A 218 -1.85 -3.31 1.89
C GLU A 218 -1.18 -2.01 2.36
N TRP A 219 -1.98 -0.97 2.55
CA TRP A 219 -1.54 0.30 3.13
C TRP A 219 -2.41 0.67 4.32
N VAL A 220 -1.77 1.02 5.42
CA VAL A 220 -2.47 1.40 6.65
C VAL A 220 -2.89 2.87 6.60
N LEU A 221 -4.10 3.16 7.07
CA LEU A 221 -4.68 4.49 7.10
C LEU A 221 -4.43 5.18 8.45
N ASP A 222 -3.19 5.57 8.71
CA ASP A 222 -2.79 6.13 10.02
C ASP A 222 -2.77 7.65 10.06
N ALA A 223 -2.68 8.31 8.91
CA ALA A 223 -2.70 9.76 8.83
C ALA A 223 -4.14 10.29 8.92
N GLY A 224 -4.29 11.57 9.31
CA GLY A 224 -5.58 12.26 9.24
C GLY A 224 -6.11 12.36 7.82
N GLN A 225 -5.20 12.48 6.85
CA GLN A 225 -5.48 12.46 5.41
C GLN A 225 -4.53 11.46 4.76
N ASN A 226 -5.08 10.51 4.00
CA ASN A 226 -4.32 9.47 3.32
C ASN A 226 -4.54 9.62 1.82
N PHE A 227 -3.57 10.22 1.14
CA PHE A 227 -3.68 10.49 -0.28
C PHE A 227 -3.40 9.25 -1.12
N ILE A 228 -4.16 9.11 -2.20
CA ILE A 228 -4.05 8.05 -3.21
C ILE A 228 -3.62 8.72 -4.51
N GLY A 229 -2.61 8.19 -5.19
CA GLY A 229 -2.22 8.73 -6.49
C GLY A 229 -0.91 8.17 -7.04
N ARG A 230 -0.52 8.62 -8.24
CA ARG A 230 0.71 8.13 -8.90
C ARG A 230 2.00 8.74 -8.34
N SER A 231 1.90 9.76 -7.49
CA SER A 231 3.05 10.40 -6.87
C SER A 231 3.65 9.52 -5.78
N GLU A 232 4.97 9.51 -5.65
CA GLU A 232 5.65 8.91 -4.50
C GLU A 232 5.33 9.63 -3.17
N ARG A 233 4.75 10.84 -3.23
CA ARG A 233 4.31 11.60 -2.06
C ARG A 233 2.93 11.17 -1.55
N ALA A 234 2.18 10.39 -2.32
CA ALA A 234 0.90 9.85 -1.88
C ALA A 234 1.12 8.76 -0.83
N ASN A 235 0.26 8.70 0.19
CA ASN A 235 0.32 7.64 1.22
C ASN A 235 0.03 6.26 0.62
N ILE A 236 -0.80 6.22 -0.42
CA ILE A 236 -1.16 5.03 -1.18
C ILE A 236 -0.69 5.27 -2.62
N PRO A 237 0.59 4.98 -2.92
CA PRO A 237 1.15 5.18 -4.24
C PRO A 237 0.67 4.11 -5.23
N LEU A 238 0.08 4.56 -6.34
CA LEU A 238 -0.41 3.75 -7.45
C LEU A 238 0.40 4.06 -8.71
N PHE A 239 1.51 3.33 -8.90
CA PHE A 239 2.45 3.60 -9.98
C PHE A 239 2.09 2.93 -11.30
N GLY A 240 2.39 3.60 -12.41
CA GLY A 240 2.39 3.02 -13.75
C GLY A 240 1.10 3.22 -14.55
N ASP A 241 0.08 3.84 -13.97
CA ASP A 241 -1.13 4.21 -14.70
C ASP A 241 -1.17 5.74 -14.95
N PRO A 242 -1.14 6.20 -16.22
CA PRO A 242 -1.22 7.62 -16.55
C PRO A 242 -2.59 8.24 -16.21
N ASN A 243 -3.66 7.44 -16.06
CA ASN A 243 -4.99 7.92 -15.69
C ASN A 243 -5.11 8.23 -14.20
N VAL A 244 -4.11 7.83 -13.39
CA VAL A 244 -4.07 8.18 -11.99
C VAL A 244 -3.36 9.52 -11.82
N ALA A 245 -4.07 10.55 -11.32
CA ALA A 245 -3.44 11.83 -11.02
C ALA A 245 -2.38 11.70 -9.90
N PRO A 246 -1.40 12.63 -9.82
CA PRO A 246 -0.36 12.60 -8.77
C PRO A 246 -0.94 12.48 -7.36
N MET A 247 -2.02 13.22 -7.09
CA MET A 247 -2.86 13.15 -5.89
C MET A 247 -4.30 13.04 -6.38
N HIS A 248 -4.77 11.82 -6.60
CA HIS A 248 -6.05 11.52 -7.26
C HIS A 248 -7.23 11.60 -6.29
N ALA A 249 -7.09 10.99 -5.12
CA ALA A 249 -8.13 10.95 -4.10
C ALA A 249 -7.51 11.03 -2.71
N CYS A 250 -8.34 11.26 -1.69
CA CYS A 250 -7.91 11.29 -0.30
C CYS A 250 -8.92 10.54 0.58
N ILE A 251 -8.40 9.69 1.47
CA ILE A 251 -9.17 9.10 2.56
C ILE A 251 -8.92 9.92 3.82
N VAL A 252 -9.92 10.69 4.21
CA VAL A 252 -9.91 11.53 5.41
C VAL A 252 -10.46 10.74 6.59
N ARG A 253 -9.71 10.71 7.69
CA ARG A 253 -10.14 10.11 8.94
C ARG A 253 -10.85 11.17 9.79
N GLN A 254 -12.17 11.03 9.97
CA GLN A 254 -12.98 11.92 10.81
C GLN A 254 -13.08 11.44 12.26
N GLY A 255 -12.84 10.16 12.51
CA GLY A 255 -12.89 9.58 13.85
C GLY A 255 -12.16 8.23 13.97
N PRO A 256 -12.34 7.50 15.09
CA PRO A 256 -11.69 6.20 15.30
C PRO A 256 -12.01 5.17 14.20
N ASN A 257 -13.27 5.13 13.77
CA ASN A 257 -13.79 4.23 12.74
C ASN A 257 -14.58 4.96 11.63
N GLN A 258 -14.44 6.28 11.54
CA GLN A 258 -15.16 7.10 10.56
C GLN A 258 -14.16 7.62 9.53
N PHE A 259 -14.39 7.23 8.28
CA PHE A 259 -13.54 7.56 7.16
C PHE A 259 -14.38 8.05 6.00
N LEU A 260 -13.83 9.00 5.27
CA LEU A 260 -14.48 9.67 4.18
C LEU A 260 -13.54 9.65 2.99
N LEU A 261 -14.01 9.11 1.87
CA LEU A 261 -13.35 9.23 0.59
C LEU A 261 -13.70 10.58 -0.02
N VAL A 262 -12.70 11.29 -0.51
CA VAL A 262 -12.82 12.57 -1.20
C VAL A 262 -12.06 12.48 -2.51
N ASP A 263 -12.73 12.78 -3.62
CA ASP A 263 -12.10 12.90 -4.93
C ASP A 263 -11.26 14.18 -5.01
N GLY A 264 -10.09 14.09 -5.65
CA GLY A 264 -9.17 15.21 -5.81
C GLY A 264 -9.41 16.05 -7.08
N GLY A 265 -10.50 15.79 -7.82
CA GLY A 265 -10.77 16.43 -9.11
C GLY A 265 -9.95 15.83 -10.26
N ALA A 266 -9.54 14.56 -10.14
CA ALA A 266 -8.77 13.91 -11.19
C ALA A 266 -9.64 13.69 -12.45
N PRO A 267 -9.10 13.80 -13.68
CA PRO A 267 -9.90 13.69 -14.91
C PRO A 267 -10.68 12.37 -15.06
N GLY A 268 -10.16 11.28 -14.50
CA GLY A 268 -10.82 9.97 -14.51
C GLY A 268 -11.87 9.79 -13.42
N GLY A 269 -11.92 10.68 -12.43
CA GLY A 269 -12.76 10.58 -11.24
C GLY A 269 -12.45 9.40 -10.33
N THR A 270 -12.95 9.48 -9.10
CA THR A 270 -12.90 8.41 -8.11
C THR A 270 -14.24 7.68 -8.04
N PHE A 271 -14.21 6.35 -7.97
CA PHE A 271 -15.44 5.55 -7.83
C PHE A 271 -15.46 4.76 -6.53
N LEU A 272 -16.65 4.60 -5.97
CA LEU A 272 -16.93 3.78 -4.81
C LEU A 272 -17.99 2.73 -5.19
N ASN A 273 -17.59 1.46 -5.17
CA ASN A 273 -18.39 0.31 -5.60
C ASN A 273 -18.98 0.49 -7.01
N GLY A 274 -18.17 1.02 -7.92
CA GLY A 274 -18.55 1.28 -9.32
C GLY A 274 -19.31 2.58 -9.56
N GLN A 275 -19.68 3.32 -8.51
CA GLN A 275 -20.39 4.61 -8.65
C GLN A 275 -19.42 5.78 -8.51
N PRO A 276 -19.47 6.80 -9.38
CA PRO A 276 -18.61 7.98 -9.26
C PRO A 276 -18.98 8.77 -8.00
N VAL A 277 -17.97 9.23 -7.26
CA VAL A 277 -18.16 9.99 -6.02
C VAL A 277 -17.24 11.20 -5.97
N GLN A 278 -17.79 12.34 -5.53
CA GLN A 278 -16.96 13.48 -5.10
C GLN A 278 -16.56 13.33 -3.63
N GLN A 279 -17.49 12.85 -2.80
CA GLN A 279 -17.28 12.60 -1.40
C GLN A 279 -18.22 11.47 -0.95
N ALA A 280 -17.72 10.48 -0.21
CA ALA A 280 -18.54 9.39 0.30
C ALA A 280 -17.96 8.75 1.57
N PRO A 281 -18.79 8.38 2.56
CA PRO A 281 -18.33 7.66 3.74
C PRO A 281 -17.87 6.24 3.35
N LEU A 282 -16.76 5.79 3.95
CA LEU A 282 -16.22 4.45 3.74
C LEU A 282 -16.71 3.49 4.82
N PHE A 283 -17.06 2.29 4.37
CA PHE A 283 -17.51 1.17 5.20
C PHE A 283 -16.65 -0.06 4.90
N HIS A 284 -16.58 -1.00 5.85
CA HIS A 284 -15.77 -2.21 5.69
C HIS A 284 -16.15 -2.98 4.42
N GLY A 285 -15.17 -3.34 3.60
CA GLY A 285 -15.36 -4.04 2.33
C GLY A 285 -15.61 -3.11 1.13
N ALA A 286 -15.72 -1.79 1.32
CA ALA A 286 -15.98 -0.88 0.22
C ALA A 286 -14.85 -0.89 -0.82
N MET A 287 -15.22 -0.98 -2.09
CA MET A 287 -14.31 -1.02 -3.22
C MET A 287 -14.10 0.38 -3.79
N ILE A 288 -12.89 0.91 -3.65
CA ILE A 288 -12.47 2.20 -4.19
C ILE A 288 -11.77 1.94 -5.53
N THR A 289 -12.25 2.55 -6.61
CA THR A 289 -11.63 2.47 -7.94
C THR A 289 -10.97 3.80 -8.28
N VAL A 290 -9.70 3.73 -8.66
CA VAL A 290 -8.88 4.89 -9.07
C VAL A 290 -8.05 4.48 -10.28
N GLY A 291 -8.36 5.05 -11.45
CA GLY A 291 -7.78 4.58 -12.72
C GLY A 291 -8.07 3.08 -12.93
N GLY A 292 -7.05 2.29 -13.25
CA GLY A 292 -7.13 0.83 -13.37
C GLY A 292 -6.96 0.05 -12.05
N PHE A 293 -6.94 0.71 -10.89
CA PHE A 293 -6.72 0.06 -9.60
C PHE A 293 -8.01 -0.09 -8.79
N ASN A 294 -8.20 -1.27 -8.20
CA ASN A 294 -9.27 -1.52 -7.22
C ASN A 294 -8.68 -1.73 -5.84
N LEU A 295 -9.09 -0.91 -4.88
CA LEU A 295 -8.65 -0.91 -3.49
C LEU A 295 -9.85 -1.25 -2.60
N GLU A 296 -9.76 -2.33 -1.83
CA GLU A 296 -10.75 -2.68 -0.82
C GLU A 296 -10.40 -2.00 0.51
N PHE A 297 -11.34 -1.25 1.07
CA PHE A 297 -11.21 -0.63 2.39
C PHE A 297 -11.57 -1.62 3.49
N LEU A 298 -10.72 -1.77 4.50
CA LEU A 298 -10.86 -2.73 5.58
C LEU A 298 -10.73 -2.07 6.95
N LEU A 299 -11.50 -2.58 7.91
CA LEU A 299 -11.52 -2.16 9.32
C LEU A 299 -11.25 -3.35 10.22
N LYS A 300 -10.41 -3.15 11.24
CA LYS A 300 -9.96 -4.21 12.14
C LYS A 300 -11.10 -4.92 12.88
N ASN A 301 -12.15 -4.19 13.26
CA ASN A 301 -13.25 -4.70 14.08
C ASN A 301 -14.63 -4.62 13.40
N GLN A 302 -14.70 -4.32 12.09
CA GLN A 302 -15.97 -4.15 11.35
C GLN A 302 -16.99 -3.14 11.95
N ARG A 303 -16.60 -2.33 12.94
CA ARG A 303 -17.48 -1.40 13.70
C ARG A 303 -17.60 0.00 13.08
N ALA A 304 -17.82 0.11 11.76
CA ALA A 304 -18.28 1.35 11.11
C ALA A 304 -19.66 1.10 10.48
N PRO A 305 -20.51 2.13 10.28
CA PRO A 305 -21.94 1.92 10.09
C PRO A 305 -22.21 1.03 8.88
N ALA A 306 -23.03 0.01 9.12
CA ALA A 306 -23.29 -1.14 8.26
C ALA A 306 -24.13 -0.84 7.01
N ARG A 307 -23.89 0.30 6.34
CA ARG A 307 -24.64 0.65 5.14
C ARG A 307 -23.72 1.13 4.03
N GLY A 308 -23.55 0.26 3.04
CA GLY A 308 -22.96 0.59 1.75
C GLY A 308 -23.97 1.23 0.79
N PRO A 309 -23.63 1.37 -0.51
CA PRO A 309 -24.49 1.96 -1.54
C PRO A 309 -25.86 1.30 -1.66
N GLU A 310 -26.02 0.06 -1.20
CA GLU A 310 -27.30 -0.65 -1.09
C GLU A 310 -28.33 0.10 -0.23
N ALA A 311 -27.89 0.99 0.66
CA ALA A 311 -28.74 1.89 1.41
C ALA A 311 -29.11 3.20 0.68
N TYR A 312 -28.45 3.49 -0.44
CA TYR A 312 -28.71 4.65 -1.29
C TYR A 312 -28.81 4.27 -2.78
N PRO A 313 -29.69 3.34 -3.20
CA PRO A 313 -29.90 3.10 -4.63
C PRO A 313 -30.46 4.36 -5.28
N GLY A 314 -29.75 4.92 -6.27
CA GLY A 314 -30.21 6.04 -7.08
C GLY A 314 -30.25 7.41 -6.39
N GLN A 315 -29.74 7.53 -5.15
CA GLN A 315 -29.57 8.82 -4.50
C GLN A 315 -28.08 9.17 -4.40
N PRO A 316 -27.68 10.43 -4.70
CA PRO A 316 -26.36 10.92 -4.33
C PRO A 316 -26.11 10.63 -2.86
N TYR A 317 -24.93 10.11 -2.52
CA TYR A 317 -24.56 9.89 -1.12
C TYR A 317 -24.85 11.15 -0.31
N PRO A 318 -25.37 11.03 0.93
CA PRO A 318 -25.61 12.19 1.76
C PRO A 318 -24.30 12.97 1.84
N MET A 319 -24.31 14.19 1.28
CA MET A 319 -23.27 15.18 1.53
C MET A 319 -23.36 15.52 3.01
N GLY A 320 -22.72 14.69 3.85
CA GLY A 320 -22.45 15.06 5.24
C GLY A 320 -21.75 16.40 5.18
N GLY A 321 -22.32 17.41 5.84
CA GLY A 321 -21.93 18.81 5.69
C GLY A 321 -20.42 18.96 5.54
N ALA A 322 -20.00 19.65 4.49
CA ALA A 322 -18.59 19.84 4.18
C ALA A 322 -17.85 20.32 5.44
N PRO A 323 -16.79 19.63 5.89
CA PRO A 323 -15.93 20.19 6.91
C PRO A 323 -15.32 21.48 6.35
N GLN A 324 -15.58 22.63 6.97
CA GLN A 324 -14.86 23.86 6.65
C GLN A 324 -13.40 23.69 7.10
N TYR A 325 -12.46 23.77 6.15
CA TYR A 325 -11.03 23.70 6.44
C TYR A 325 -10.42 25.11 6.48
N PRO A 326 -9.73 25.50 7.57
CA PRO A 326 -8.88 26.68 7.57
C PRO A 326 -7.62 26.42 6.73
N GLY A 327 -7.34 27.28 5.74
CA GLY A 327 -5.98 27.43 5.21
C GLY A 327 -5.68 26.93 3.80
N TYR A 328 -6.65 26.45 3.02
CA TYR A 328 -6.49 26.32 1.57
C TYR A 328 -7.38 27.34 0.87
N PRO A 329 -6.84 28.23 0.02
CA PRO A 329 -7.66 29.03 -0.86
C PRO A 329 -8.46 28.07 -1.74
N GLN A 330 -9.77 28.03 -1.58
CA GLN A 330 -10.63 27.47 -2.60
C GLN A 330 -10.31 28.22 -3.90
N PRO A 331 -10.15 27.55 -5.05
CA PRO A 331 -10.28 28.25 -6.32
C PRO A 331 -11.65 28.93 -6.28
N GLN A 332 -11.65 30.26 -6.16
CA GLN A 332 -12.86 31.04 -6.35
C GLN A 332 -13.23 30.86 -7.82
N THR A 333 -14.02 29.85 -8.14
CA THR A 333 -14.90 29.91 -9.29
C THR A 333 -15.90 31.01 -8.98
N GLN A 334 -15.50 32.25 -9.21
CA GLN A 334 -16.41 33.33 -9.54
C GLN A 334 -17.13 32.86 -10.80
N HIS A 335 -18.28 32.21 -10.65
CA HIS A 335 -19.32 32.36 -11.66
C HIS A 335 -19.75 33.82 -11.56
N PRO A 336 -19.54 34.66 -12.59
CA PRO A 336 -20.13 35.99 -12.58
C PRO A 336 -21.64 35.82 -12.46
N GLN A 337 -22.22 36.26 -11.34
CA GLN A 337 -23.66 36.40 -11.19
C GLN A 337 -24.10 37.53 -12.12
N MET A 338 -24.47 37.20 -13.36
CA MET A 338 -25.24 38.10 -14.19
C MET A 338 -26.63 38.22 -13.56
N GLN A 339 -26.89 39.36 -12.92
CA GLN A 339 -28.25 39.79 -12.61
C GLN A 339 -29.06 39.87 -13.91
N PRO A 340 -30.31 39.37 -13.97
CA PRO A 340 -31.16 39.63 -15.11
C PRO A 340 -31.50 41.13 -15.13
N GLN A 341 -30.90 41.87 -16.06
CA GLN A 341 -31.42 43.19 -16.44
C GLN A 341 -32.73 43.00 -17.23
N PRO A 342 -33.75 43.87 -17.02
CA PRO A 342 -34.94 43.88 -17.87
C PRO A 342 -34.52 44.35 -19.28
N TYR A 343 -34.70 43.50 -20.29
CA TYR A 343 -34.49 43.89 -21.68
C TYR A 343 -35.60 44.83 -22.16
N PRO A 344 -35.28 45.93 -22.87
CA PRO A 344 -36.26 46.68 -23.65
C PRO A 344 -36.82 45.81 -24.76
N GLN A 345 -38.15 45.68 -24.84
CA GLN A 345 -38.84 44.99 -25.93
C GLN A 345 -38.53 45.70 -27.25
N THR A 346 -37.66 45.11 -28.06
CA THR A 346 -37.47 45.50 -29.46
C THR A 346 -38.17 44.46 -30.32
N GLN A 347 -39.16 44.89 -31.09
CA GLN A 347 -39.97 44.05 -31.97
C GLN A 347 -39.07 43.30 -32.97
N ALA A 348 -39.13 41.97 -32.96
CA ALA A 348 -38.46 41.13 -33.94
C ALA A 348 -39.21 41.16 -35.27
N GLN A 349 -38.56 41.68 -36.32
CA GLN A 349 -38.96 41.42 -37.70
C GLN A 349 -38.58 39.98 -38.11
N PRO A 350 -39.36 39.31 -38.98
CA PRO A 350 -39.14 37.90 -39.31
C PRO A 350 -38.05 37.75 -40.39
N VAL A 351 -36.94 37.10 -40.04
CA VAL A 351 -35.93 36.65 -41.01
C VAL A 351 -36.24 35.22 -41.42
N HIS A 352 -36.54 35.02 -42.71
CA HIS A 352 -36.69 33.72 -43.35
C HIS A 352 -35.33 33.03 -43.50
N GLN A 353 -35.22 31.74 -43.16
CA GLN A 353 -34.27 30.78 -43.74
C GLN A 353 -34.63 29.33 -43.35
N PRO A 354 -34.17 28.30 -44.09
CA PRO A 354 -35.04 27.29 -44.69
C PRO A 354 -35.02 25.95 -43.93
N THR A 355 -36.17 25.28 -43.94
CA THR A 355 -36.39 23.94 -43.38
C THR A 355 -35.64 22.89 -44.19
N GLN A 356 -34.65 22.21 -43.58
CA GLN A 356 -34.33 20.83 -43.95
C GLN A 356 -34.66 19.92 -42.76
N ALA A 357 -35.69 19.10 -42.97
CA ALA A 357 -36.16 18.10 -42.01
C ALA A 357 -35.26 16.86 -42.09
N TYR A 358 -34.73 16.42 -40.94
CA TYR A 358 -34.25 15.05 -40.79
C TYR A 358 -35.47 14.12 -40.66
N PRO A 359 -35.63 13.07 -41.49
CA PRO A 359 -36.71 12.12 -41.34
C PRO A 359 -36.56 11.33 -40.03
N GLN A 360 -37.58 11.40 -39.17
CA GLN A 360 -37.73 10.46 -38.07
C GLN A 360 -38.00 9.06 -38.65
N SER A 361 -37.12 8.11 -38.39
CA SER A 361 -37.39 6.71 -38.74
C SER A 361 -38.40 6.13 -37.74
N PRO A 362 -39.44 5.39 -38.19
CA PRO A 362 -40.49 4.86 -37.32
C PRO A 362 -39.95 3.75 -36.42
N VAL A 363 -40.46 3.70 -35.19
CA VAL A 363 -40.32 2.55 -34.28
C VAL A 363 -41.13 1.39 -34.86
N ALA A 364 -40.55 0.63 -35.78
CA ALA A 364 -41.13 -0.59 -36.30
C ALA A 364 -40.71 -1.78 -35.43
N SER A 365 -41.70 -2.41 -34.81
CA SER A 365 -41.57 -3.77 -34.27
C SER A 365 -41.39 -4.73 -35.46
N ALA A 366 -40.29 -5.48 -35.50
CA ALA A 366 -40.00 -6.48 -36.54
C ALA A 366 -39.17 -7.65 -35.98
N PRO A 367 -39.20 -8.83 -36.64
CA PRO A 367 -39.31 -10.17 -36.04
C PRO A 367 -37.98 -10.81 -35.59
N THR A 368 -38.09 -11.89 -34.82
CA THR A 368 -37.01 -12.80 -34.41
C THR A 368 -36.36 -13.47 -35.63
N MET A 369 -35.28 -12.88 -36.14
CA MET A 369 -34.35 -13.53 -37.08
C MET A 369 -33.20 -14.14 -36.28
N ALA A 370 -32.87 -15.41 -36.52
CA ALA A 370 -31.71 -16.07 -35.92
C ALA A 370 -30.44 -15.25 -36.20
N GLY A 371 -29.81 -14.73 -35.14
CA GLY A 371 -28.73 -13.76 -35.24
C GLY A 371 -27.50 -14.23 -34.49
N PHE A 372 -26.33 -14.03 -35.10
CA PHE A 372 -25.05 -14.27 -34.45
C PHE A 372 -24.86 -13.32 -33.26
N SER A 373 -24.22 -13.82 -32.22
CA SER A 373 -23.87 -13.05 -31.03
C SER A 373 -22.44 -13.35 -30.60
N VAL A 374 -21.87 -12.44 -29.81
CA VAL A 374 -20.60 -12.65 -29.11
C VAL A 374 -20.85 -12.64 -27.62
N VAL A 375 -20.33 -13.65 -26.93
CA VAL A 375 -20.42 -13.78 -25.48
C VAL A 375 -19.02 -13.60 -24.90
N ALA A 376 -18.85 -12.65 -23.99
CA ALA A 376 -17.58 -12.49 -23.29
C ALA A 376 -17.37 -13.68 -22.34
N THR A 377 -16.30 -14.44 -22.54
CA THR A 377 -15.96 -15.63 -21.75
C THR A 377 -14.84 -15.40 -20.76
N ASP A 378 -14.06 -14.34 -20.95
CA ASP A 378 -12.97 -13.94 -20.07
C ASP A 378 -12.77 -12.42 -20.13
N GLY A 379 -12.23 -11.83 -19.06
CA GLY A 379 -12.04 -10.39 -18.91
C GLY A 379 -13.22 -9.63 -18.26
N PRO A 380 -13.17 -8.28 -18.21
CA PRO A 380 -14.08 -7.45 -17.43
C PRO A 380 -15.56 -7.54 -17.83
N MET A 381 -15.85 -8.08 -19.02
CA MET A 381 -17.21 -8.21 -19.54
C MET A 381 -17.78 -9.63 -19.43
N THR A 382 -17.07 -10.56 -18.75
CA THR A 382 -17.43 -11.99 -18.69
C THR A 382 -18.91 -12.21 -18.35
N GLY A 383 -19.57 -13.05 -19.13
CA GLY A 383 -20.99 -13.40 -19.00
C GLY A 383 -21.95 -12.53 -19.82
N GLN A 384 -21.49 -11.41 -20.38
CA GLN A 384 -22.33 -10.55 -21.22
C GLN A 384 -22.41 -11.07 -22.66
N ARG A 385 -23.59 -10.94 -23.27
CA ARG A 385 -23.88 -11.32 -24.67
C ARG A 385 -24.25 -10.07 -25.47
N PHE A 386 -23.68 -9.96 -26.67
CA PHE A 386 -23.96 -8.86 -27.60
C PHE A 386 -24.36 -9.42 -28.96
N MET A 387 -25.48 -8.94 -29.50
CA MET A 387 -25.96 -9.36 -30.83
C MET A 387 -25.18 -8.64 -31.93
N ILE A 388 -24.76 -9.37 -32.97
CA ILE A 388 -24.15 -8.81 -34.17
C ILE A 388 -25.25 -8.62 -35.22
N SER A 389 -26.01 -7.54 -35.09
CA SER A 389 -27.05 -7.15 -36.06
C SER A 389 -26.56 -6.13 -37.11
N GLY A 390 -25.33 -5.62 -36.95
CA GLY A 390 -24.70 -4.61 -37.80
C GLY A 390 -23.28 -4.29 -37.29
N PRO A 391 -22.66 -3.18 -37.73
CA PRO A 391 -21.36 -2.75 -37.22
C PRO A 391 -21.40 -2.52 -35.71
N LEU A 392 -20.67 -3.34 -34.96
CA LEU A 392 -20.58 -3.31 -33.51
C LEU A 392 -19.13 -3.06 -33.11
N GLU A 393 -18.80 -1.80 -32.82
CA GLU A 393 -17.46 -1.40 -32.44
C GLU A 393 -17.13 -1.83 -31.01
N VAL A 394 -15.89 -2.26 -30.81
CA VAL A 394 -15.32 -2.65 -29.52
C VAL A 394 -14.09 -1.80 -29.24
N GLY A 395 -13.98 -1.29 -28.02
CA GLY A 395 -12.83 -0.49 -27.61
C GLY A 395 -13.08 0.22 -26.29
N ARG A 396 -12.05 0.87 -25.76
CA ARG A 396 -12.12 1.61 -24.49
C ARG A 396 -13.14 2.75 -24.51
N GLU A 397 -13.41 3.33 -25.68
CA GLU A 397 -14.32 4.46 -25.89
C GLU A 397 -15.31 4.16 -27.04
N ALA A 398 -15.54 2.88 -27.36
CA ALA A 398 -16.45 2.50 -28.44
C ALA A 398 -17.92 2.68 -28.06
N THR A 399 -18.75 3.06 -29.02
CA THR A 399 -20.20 3.25 -28.85
C THR A 399 -20.98 1.94 -28.75
N GLY A 400 -20.41 0.84 -29.24
CA GLY A 400 -20.99 -0.50 -29.18
C GLY A 400 -20.66 -1.21 -27.86
N ILE A 401 -19.53 -1.92 -27.85
CA ILE A 401 -19.00 -2.62 -26.68
C ILE A 401 -17.84 -1.81 -26.09
N SER A 402 -18.13 -1.05 -25.03
CA SER A 402 -17.09 -0.34 -24.29
C SER A 402 -16.40 -1.29 -23.30
N VAL A 403 -15.15 -1.66 -23.61
CA VAL A 403 -14.28 -2.40 -22.67
C VAL A 403 -13.59 -1.47 -21.66
N GLY A 404 -13.96 -0.18 -21.67
CA GLY A 404 -13.61 0.80 -20.63
C GLY A 404 -12.15 0.75 -20.18
N PHE A 405 -11.92 0.46 -18.91
CA PHE A 405 -10.61 0.54 -18.22
C PHE A 405 -9.54 -0.45 -18.69
N ASP A 406 -9.80 -1.23 -19.75
CA ASP A 406 -8.83 -2.13 -20.36
C ASP A 406 -7.72 -1.35 -21.08
N SER A 407 -6.59 -1.15 -20.41
CA SER A 407 -5.41 -0.48 -20.96
C SER A 407 -4.78 -1.23 -22.16
N MET A 408 -5.12 -2.51 -22.36
CA MET A 408 -4.69 -3.26 -23.53
C MET A 408 -5.62 -3.02 -24.73
N ALA A 409 -6.76 -2.34 -24.55
CA ALA A 409 -7.68 -1.99 -25.61
C ALA A 409 -7.54 -0.54 -26.08
N SER A 410 -7.40 -0.33 -27.41
CA SER A 410 -7.51 0.99 -28.03
C SER A 410 -8.91 1.60 -27.88
N ARG A 411 -9.01 2.94 -28.02
CA ARG A 411 -10.28 3.70 -27.95
C ARG A 411 -11.35 3.14 -28.89
N ARG A 412 -10.99 2.96 -30.15
CA ARG A 412 -11.68 2.13 -31.14
C ARG A 412 -10.70 1.03 -31.50
N HIS A 413 -10.98 -0.21 -31.13
CA HIS A 413 -10.04 -1.31 -31.23
C HIS A 413 -10.37 -2.23 -32.39
N ALA A 414 -11.59 -2.72 -32.43
CA ALA A 414 -12.07 -3.62 -33.47
C ALA A 414 -13.54 -3.33 -33.76
N VAL A 415 -14.05 -3.88 -34.85
CA VAL A 415 -15.46 -3.84 -35.18
C VAL A 415 -15.93 -5.23 -35.61
N PHE A 416 -17.01 -5.71 -35.00
CA PHE A 416 -17.76 -6.85 -35.50
C PHE A 416 -18.74 -6.36 -36.56
N SER A 417 -18.99 -7.15 -37.60
CA SER A 417 -19.95 -6.81 -38.65
C SER A 417 -20.58 -8.07 -39.22
N LEU A 418 -21.77 -7.95 -39.79
CA LEU A 418 -22.45 -9.05 -40.46
C LEU A 418 -22.30 -8.89 -41.97
N ALA A 419 -21.61 -9.83 -42.62
CA ALA A 419 -21.47 -9.90 -44.07
C ALA A 419 -22.34 -11.03 -44.65
N PRO A 420 -22.60 -11.07 -45.98
CA PRO A 420 -23.34 -12.17 -46.61
C PRO A 420 -22.74 -13.56 -46.36
N SER A 421 -21.43 -13.62 -46.08
CA SER A 421 -20.69 -14.84 -45.77
C SER A 421 -20.66 -15.21 -44.27
N GLY A 422 -21.26 -14.41 -43.39
CA GLY A 422 -21.29 -14.65 -41.94
C GLY A 422 -20.76 -13.47 -41.09
N PRO A 423 -20.64 -13.65 -39.76
CA PRO A 423 -20.08 -12.63 -38.88
C PRO A 423 -18.59 -12.43 -39.20
N THR A 424 -18.12 -11.20 -39.09
CA THR A 424 -16.73 -10.80 -39.37
C THR A 424 -16.21 -9.92 -38.24
N VAL A 425 -14.89 -9.92 -38.04
CA VAL A 425 -14.21 -8.96 -37.18
C VAL A 425 -13.07 -8.30 -37.96
N ALA A 426 -12.90 -7.00 -37.77
CA ALA A 426 -11.78 -6.23 -38.30
C ALA A 426 -11.11 -5.41 -37.20
N ASP A 427 -9.78 -5.39 -37.20
CA ASP A 427 -8.96 -4.55 -36.33
C ASP A 427 -8.92 -3.11 -36.88
N LEU A 428 -9.13 -2.13 -36.01
CA LEU A 428 -9.16 -0.70 -36.37
C LEU A 428 -7.80 -0.04 -36.12
N ASN A 429 -6.71 -0.71 -36.53
CA ASN A 429 -5.32 -0.32 -36.25
C ASN A 429 -5.06 -0.15 -34.74
N SER A 430 -5.45 -1.16 -33.96
CA SER A 430 -5.26 -1.14 -32.52
C SER A 430 -3.78 -1.32 -32.15
N THR A 431 -3.40 -0.79 -30.98
CA THR A 431 -1.99 -0.82 -30.53
C THR A 431 -1.50 -2.24 -30.26
N ASN A 432 -2.36 -3.09 -29.67
CA ASN A 432 -2.00 -4.45 -29.27
C ASN A 432 -2.50 -5.52 -30.26
N GLY A 433 -3.34 -5.15 -31.23
CA GLY A 433 -3.94 -6.07 -32.20
C GLY A 433 -5.15 -6.84 -31.68
N THR A 434 -5.99 -7.25 -32.63
CA THR A 434 -7.09 -8.20 -32.43
C THR A 434 -6.63 -9.62 -32.76
N PHE A 435 -7.04 -10.60 -31.96
CA PHE A 435 -6.65 -12.00 -32.15
C PHE A 435 -7.88 -12.90 -32.29
N VAL A 436 -7.87 -13.83 -33.25
CA VAL A 436 -8.88 -14.88 -33.42
C VAL A 436 -8.20 -16.22 -33.23
N ASN A 437 -8.67 -17.03 -32.27
CA ASN A 437 -8.10 -18.33 -31.91
C ASN A 437 -6.57 -18.27 -31.66
N GLY A 438 -6.10 -17.16 -31.09
CA GLY A 438 -4.68 -16.93 -30.77
C GLY A 438 -3.85 -16.34 -31.92
N GLN A 439 -4.39 -16.21 -33.13
CA GLN A 439 -3.68 -15.61 -34.27
C GLN A 439 -4.09 -14.13 -34.43
N ARG A 440 -3.10 -13.25 -34.64
CA ARG A 440 -3.34 -11.81 -34.86
C ARG A 440 -3.90 -11.58 -36.26
N ILE A 441 -4.94 -10.76 -36.37
CA ILE A 441 -5.64 -10.50 -37.64
C ILE A 441 -5.73 -9.02 -37.97
N GLN A 442 -5.99 -8.71 -39.24
CA GLN A 442 -6.50 -7.40 -39.68
C GLN A 442 -7.99 -7.46 -39.98
N SER A 443 -8.45 -8.52 -40.65
CA SER A 443 -9.86 -8.84 -40.82
C SER A 443 -10.05 -10.34 -41.02
N GLN A 444 -11.12 -10.91 -40.48
CA GLN A 444 -11.44 -12.34 -40.62
C GLN A 444 -12.95 -12.60 -40.53
N THR A 445 -13.44 -13.56 -41.32
CA THR A 445 -14.77 -14.16 -41.16
C THR A 445 -14.75 -15.19 -40.03
N LEU A 446 -15.74 -15.09 -39.14
CA LEU A 446 -15.86 -15.86 -37.92
C LEU A 446 -16.87 -17.01 -38.09
N ARG A 447 -16.66 -18.07 -37.31
CA ARG A 447 -17.57 -19.21 -37.17
C ARG A 447 -18.05 -19.32 -35.72
N PRO A 448 -19.25 -19.87 -35.47
CA PRO A 448 -19.66 -20.22 -34.11
C PRO A 448 -18.60 -21.08 -33.42
N GLY A 449 -18.26 -20.70 -32.19
CA GLY A 449 -17.18 -21.30 -31.39
C GLY A 449 -15.86 -20.54 -31.44
N ASP A 450 -15.63 -19.66 -32.42
CA ASP A 450 -14.38 -18.89 -32.50
C ASP A 450 -14.20 -17.96 -31.29
N LEU A 451 -12.95 -17.86 -30.82
CA LEU A 451 -12.55 -16.99 -29.71
C LEU A 451 -11.83 -15.75 -30.24
N VAL A 452 -12.41 -14.58 -29.98
CA VAL A 452 -11.88 -13.27 -30.39
C VAL A 452 -11.38 -12.52 -29.16
N LYS A 453 -10.06 -12.29 -29.07
CA LYS A 453 -9.44 -11.55 -27.97
C LYS A 453 -9.14 -10.11 -28.38
N ILE A 454 -9.64 -9.18 -27.57
CA ILE A 454 -9.48 -7.73 -27.71
C ILE A 454 -9.08 -7.18 -26.34
N GLY A 455 -7.85 -6.71 -26.23
CA GLY A 455 -7.26 -6.35 -24.93
C GLY A 455 -7.20 -7.54 -23.96
N ALA A 456 -7.74 -7.36 -22.76
CA ALA A 456 -7.93 -8.37 -21.74
C ALA A 456 -9.25 -9.15 -21.88
N THR A 457 -10.15 -8.77 -22.80
CA THR A 457 -11.45 -9.43 -22.97
C THR A 457 -11.40 -10.48 -24.08
N THR A 458 -11.96 -11.65 -23.83
CA THR A 458 -12.13 -12.71 -24.84
C THR A 458 -13.61 -12.95 -25.09
N PHE A 459 -14.02 -12.91 -26.35
CA PHE A 459 -15.37 -13.12 -26.81
C PHE A 459 -15.48 -14.44 -27.57
N ARG A 460 -16.48 -15.26 -27.28
CA ARG A 460 -16.84 -16.45 -28.07
C ARG A 460 -18.00 -16.12 -29.00
N VAL A 461 -17.89 -16.52 -30.26
CA VAL A 461 -18.95 -16.36 -31.26
C VAL A 461 -20.00 -17.45 -31.09
N GLU A 462 -21.27 -17.09 -31.10
CA GLU A 462 -22.42 -18.00 -31.04
C GLU A 462 -23.38 -17.67 -32.20
N GLY A 463 -24.03 -18.69 -32.76
CA GLY A 463 -24.89 -18.59 -33.96
C GLY A 463 -26.33 -18.97 -33.69
#